data_AF-A0A7V5IZQ1-F1
#
_entry.id   AF-A0A7V5IZQ1-F1
#
_cell.length_a   1.000
_cell.length_b   1.000
_cell.length_c   1.000
_cell.angle_alpha   90.00
_cell.angle_beta   90.00
_cell.angle_gamma   90.00
#
_symmetry.space_group_name_H-M   'P 1'
#
loop_
_entity.id
_entity.type
_entity.pdbx_description
1 polymer ?
#
loop_
_entity_poly.entity_id
_entity_poly.type
_entity_poly.pdbx_seq_one_letter_code
_entity_poly.pdbx_strand_id
1 'polypeptide(L)'
;FLSPVEAGAPVGIYKTISFTVAVINSYFWNKFWTFERKDTSRVPGEFAQFAIISVIGAVLNVAVTVLVSAILATEIVAVGVNIGAAVASLTVLLWNFLGYKFIVFKK
;
A
#
# COMPACT_ATOMS: atom_id res chain seq x y z
N PHE A 1 -6.45 1.33 -34.53
CA PHE A 1 -7.18 1.07 -33.27
C PHE A 1 -6.24 0.28 -32.38
N LEU A 2 -5.72 0.88 -31.30
CA LEU A 2 -4.86 0.16 -30.35
C LEU A 2 -5.73 -0.84 -29.58
N SER A 3 -5.21 -2.04 -29.36
CA SER A 3 -5.94 -3.03 -28.55
C SER A 3 -6.08 -2.53 -27.10
N PRO A 4 -7.09 -2.96 -26.33
CA PRO A 4 -7.23 -2.61 -24.91
C PRO A 4 -5.98 -2.88 -24.07
N VAL A 5 -5.16 -3.85 -24.50
CA VAL A 5 -3.86 -4.19 -23.90
C VAL A 5 -2.80 -3.12 -24.17
N GLU A 6 -2.73 -2.61 -25.40
CA GLU A 6 -1.82 -1.52 -25.79
C GLU A 6 -2.22 -0.17 -25.15
N ALA A 7 -3.51 0.05 -24.92
CA ALA A 7 -4.00 1.20 -24.16
C ALA A 7 -3.75 1.08 -22.64
N GLY A 8 -3.73 -0.15 -22.11
CA GLY A 8 -3.53 -0.44 -20.68
C GLY A 8 -2.07 -0.50 -20.23
N ALA A 9 -1.14 -0.89 -21.11
CA ALA A 9 0.28 -1.01 -20.77
C ALA A 9 0.91 0.31 -20.25
N PRO A 10 0.64 1.49 -20.85
CA PRO A 10 1.10 2.76 -20.29
C PRO A 10 0.56 3.02 -18.88
N VAL A 11 -0.72 2.71 -18.64
CA VAL A 11 -1.36 2.92 -17.33
C VAL A 11 -0.71 2.07 -16.25
N GLY A 12 -0.37 0.81 -16.57
CA GLY A 12 0.36 -0.07 -15.68
C GLY A 12 1.73 0.52 -15.29
N ILE A 13 2.51 0.96 -16.27
CA ILE A 13 3.83 1.57 -16.05
C ILE A 13 3.72 2.82 -15.17
N TYR A 14 2.80 3.74 -15.48
CA TYR A 14 2.60 4.95 -14.68
C TYR A 14 2.18 4.64 -13.24
N LYS A 15 1.31 3.64 -13.04
CA LYS A 15 0.92 3.20 -11.70
C LYS A 15 2.08 2.58 -10.93
N THR A 16 2.91 1.76 -11.57
CA THR A 16 4.09 1.17 -10.93
C THR A 16 5.08 2.24 -10.52
N ILE A 17 5.42 3.18 -11.41
CA ILE A 17 6.34 4.28 -11.09
C ILE A 17 5.77 5.13 -9.94
N SER A 18 4.51 5.52 -10.03
CA SER A 18 3.83 6.30 -9.00
C SER A 18 3.85 5.59 -7.64
N PHE A 19 3.56 4.28 -7.63
CA PHE A 19 3.62 3.47 -6.42
C PHE A 19 5.03 3.39 -5.85
N THR A 20 6.05 3.16 -6.68
CA THR A 20 7.45 3.11 -6.22
C THR A 20 7.88 4.43 -5.59
N VAL A 21 7.58 5.56 -6.24
CA VAL A 21 7.90 6.89 -5.69
C VAL A 21 7.16 7.13 -4.37
N ALA A 22 5.88 6.75 -4.29
CA ALA A 22 5.09 6.88 -3.07
C ALA A 22 5.66 6.03 -1.91
N VAL A 23 6.09 4.79 -2.18
CA VAL A 23 6.71 3.91 -1.17
C VAL A 23 8.03 4.48 -0.68
N ILE A 24 8.89 4.98 -1.58
CA ILE A 24 10.17 5.61 -1.21
C ILE A 24 9.92 6.86 -0.34
N ASN A 25 9.02 7.73 -0.77
CA ASN A 25 8.65 8.92 0.00
C ASN A 25 8.12 8.52 1.39
N SER A 26 7.20 7.55 1.44
CA SER A 26 6.62 7.06 2.69
C SER A 26 7.68 6.47 3.62
N TYR A 27 8.68 5.75 3.10
CA TYR A 27 9.76 5.18 3.90
C TYR A 27 10.54 6.26 4.64
N PHE A 28 10.96 7.33 3.94
CA PHE A 28 11.73 8.40 4.57
C PHE A 28 10.94 9.17 5.63
N TRP A 29 9.66 9.46 5.37
CA TRP A 29 8.78 10.08 6.37
C TRP A 29 8.59 9.17 7.60
N ASN A 30 8.34 7.88 7.40
CA ASN A 30 8.20 6.95 8.50
C ASN A 30 9.52 6.84 9.29
N LYS A 31 10.64 6.64 8.61
CA LYS A 31 11.95 6.46 9.25
C LYS A 31 12.37 7.69 10.05
N PHE A 32 12.43 8.86 9.43
CA PHE A 32 13.08 10.03 10.01
C PHE A 32 12.13 10.89 10.85
N TRP A 33 10.83 10.87 10.59
CA TRP A 33 9.86 11.66 11.31
C TRP A 33 8.98 10.82 12.25
N THR A 34 8.29 9.78 11.76
CA THR A 34 7.36 9.00 12.60
C THR A 34 8.09 8.16 13.66
N PHE A 35 9.21 7.54 13.31
CA PHE A 35 9.98 6.66 14.19
C PHE A 35 11.33 7.24 14.61
N GLU A 36 11.67 8.45 14.13
CA GLU A 36 12.87 9.22 14.48
C GLU A 36 14.20 8.41 14.44
N ARG A 37 14.30 7.45 13.51
CA ARG A 37 15.48 6.59 13.33
C ARG A 37 16.54 7.30 12.50
N LYS A 38 17.54 7.87 13.18
CA LYS A 38 18.67 8.58 12.56
C LYS A 38 19.81 7.67 12.09
N ASP A 39 19.84 6.41 12.53
CA ASP A 39 20.85 5.44 12.08
C ASP A 39 20.63 5.08 10.60
N THR A 40 21.68 5.23 9.80
CA THR A 40 21.67 4.96 8.36
C THR A 40 22.37 3.65 7.99
N SER A 41 23.03 2.98 8.93
CA SER A 41 23.81 1.75 8.67
C SER A 41 22.95 0.57 8.20
N ARG A 42 21.66 0.56 8.57
CA ARG A 42 20.70 -0.53 8.26
C ARG A 42 19.68 -0.18 7.17
N VAL A 43 19.85 0.95 6.47
CA VAL A 43 18.88 1.45 5.48
C VAL A 43 18.48 0.41 4.44
N PRO A 44 19.38 -0.36 3.80
CA PRO A 44 18.97 -1.32 2.78
C PRO A 44 18.06 -2.42 3.33
N GLY A 45 18.37 -2.94 4.53
CA GLY A 45 17.59 -3.99 5.19
C GLY A 45 16.23 -3.48 5.66
N GLU A 46 16.20 -2.30 6.27
CA GLU A 46 14.95 -1.66 6.70
C GLU A 46 14.05 -1.32 5.51
N PHE A 47 14.61 -0.79 4.42
CA PHE A 47 13.85 -0.49 3.22
C PHE A 47 13.26 -1.76 2.60
N ALA A 48 14.03 -2.85 2.51
CA ALA A 48 13.53 -4.13 2.01
C ALA A 48 12.37 -4.66 2.87
N GLN A 49 12.49 -4.61 4.20
CA GLN A 49 11.41 -5.00 5.10
C GLN A 49 10.19 -4.08 4.97
N PHE A 50 10.40 -2.77 4.88
CA PHE A 50 9.32 -1.79 4.67
C PHE A 50 8.58 -2.04 3.36
N ALA A 51 9.31 -2.31 2.27
CA ALA A 51 8.75 -2.62 0.98
C ALA A 51 7.92 -3.91 1.01
N ILE A 52 8.41 -4.97 1.68
CA ILE A 52 7.66 -6.23 1.85
C ILE A 52 6.35 -5.97 2.62
N ILE A 53 6.40 -5.26 3.75
CA ILE A 53 5.21 -4.93 4.54
C ILE A 53 4.23 -4.07 3.71
N SER A 54 4.74 -3.11 2.93
CA SER A 54 3.94 -2.24 2.04
C SER A 54 3.24 -3.04 0.94
N VAL A 55 3.94 -3.99 0.30
CA VAL A 55 3.38 -4.85 -0.76
C VAL A 55 2.31 -5.77 -0.19
N ILE A 56 2.54 -6.38 0.99
CA ILE A 56 1.51 -7.16 1.68
C ILE A 56 0.30 -6.28 2.00
N GLY A 57 0.54 -5.06 2.48
CA GLY A 57 -0.51 -4.07 2.71
C GLY A 57 -1.32 -3.76 1.44
N ALA A 58 -0.67 -3.61 0.29
CA ALA A 58 -1.34 -3.38 -0.99
C ALA A 58 -2.22 -4.58 -1.40
N VAL A 59 -1.73 -5.81 -1.22
CA VAL A 59 -2.51 -7.03 -1.49
C VAL A 59 -3.71 -7.14 -0.53
N LEU A 60 -3.50 -6.86 0.76
CA LEU A 60 -4.57 -6.80 1.76
C LEU A 60 -5.60 -5.73 1.40
N ASN A 61 -5.18 -4.58 0.86
CA ASN A 61 -6.10 -3.53 0.45
C ASN A 61 -7.09 -4.05 -0.60
N VAL A 62 -6.57 -4.71 -1.64
CA VAL A 62 -7.39 -5.28 -2.72
C VAL A 62 -8.30 -6.39 -2.17
N ALA A 63 -7.76 -7.31 -1.38
CA ALA A 63 -8.52 -8.43 -0.82
C ALA A 63 -9.67 -7.94 0.07
N VAL A 64 -9.41 -7.02 1.00
CA VAL A 64 -10.46 -6.49 1.90
C VAL A 64 -11.48 -5.68 1.12
N THR A 65 -11.05 -4.89 0.13
CA THR A 65 -11.99 -4.15 -0.74
C THR A 65 -12.96 -5.09 -1.44
N VAL A 66 -12.45 -6.16 -2.07
CA VAL A 66 -13.27 -7.16 -2.75
C VAL A 66 -14.21 -7.85 -1.77
N LEU A 67 -13.71 -8.32 -0.63
CA LEU A 67 -14.52 -9.01 0.38
C LEU A 67 -15.65 -8.12 0.92
N VAL A 68 -15.34 -6.90 1.34
CA VAL A 68 -16.34 -5.98 1.90
C VAL A 68 -17.36 -5.56 0.85
N SER A 69 -16.91 -5.25 -0.38
CA SER A 69 -17.83 -4.89 -1.46
C SER A 69 -18.79 -6.04 -1.81
N ALA A 70 -18.31 -7.29 -1.78
CA ALA A 70 -19.12 -8.48 -2.01
C ALA A 70 -20.12 -8.73 -0.86
N ILE A 71 -19.73 -8.50 0.40
CA ILE A 71 -20.61 -8.65 1.57
C ILE A 71 -21.73 -7.61 1.55
N LEU A 72 -21.42 -6.37 1.19
CA LEU A 72 -22.42 -5.29 1.17
C LEU A 72 -23.42 -5.46 0.02
N ALA A 73 -22.98 -5.99 -1.13
CA ALA A 73 -23.80 -6.29 -2.31
C ALA A 73 -24.82 -5.17 -2.65
N THR A 74 -24.39 -3.91 -2.54
CA THR A 74 -25.26 -2.75 -2.74
C THR A 74 -25.75 -2.66 -4.18
N GLU A 75 -27.00 -2.27 -4.39
CA GLU A 75 -27.59 -1.99 -5.72
C GLU A 75 -26.69 -1.07 -6.58
N ILE A 76 -26.07 -0.07 -5.95
CA ILE A 76 -25.08 0.80 -6.60
C ILE A 76 -23.67 0.25 -6.34
N VAL A 77 -23.15 -0.55 -7.27
CA VAL A 77 -21.82 -1.20 -7.18
C VAL A 77 -20.71 -0.26 -6.71
N ALA A 78 -20.68 0.98 -7.21
CA ALA A 78 -19.65 1.96 -6.85
C ALA A 78 -19.66 2.31 -5.35
N VAL A 79 -20.84 2.31 -4.70
CA VAL A 79 -20.95 2.58 -3.25
C VAL A 79 -20.31 1.45 -2.46
N GLY A 80 -20.66 0.19 -2.77
CA GLY A 80 -20.05 -0.99 -2.13
C GLY A 80 -18.53 -1.04 -2.30
N VAL A 81 -18.03 -0.75 -3.50
CA VAL A 81 -16.57 -0.70 -3.78
C VAL A 81 -15.89 0.41 -2.99
N ASN A 82 -16.46 1.62 -2.95
CA ASN A 82 -15.87 2.74 -2.21
C ASN A 82 -15.87 2.52 -0.69
N ILE A 83 -16.94 1.95 -0.13
CA ILE A 83 -16.99 1.57 1.29
C ILE A 83 -15.94 0.47 1.55
N GLY A 84 -15.86 -0.53 0.69
CA GLY A 84 -14.83 -1.57 0.78
C GLY A 84 -13.41 -1.01 0.76
N ALA A 85 -13.14 -0.07 -0.15
CA ALA A 85 -11.84 0.59 -0.25
C ALA A 85 -11.51 1.44 0.99
N ALA A 86 -12.51 2.10 1.59
CA ALA A 86 -12.33 2.85 2.83
C ALA A 86 -11.97 1.94 4.01
N VAL A 87 -12.72 0.84 4.19
CA VAL A 87 -12.44 -0.17 5.23
C VAL A 87 -11.06 -0.77 5.03
N ALA A 88 -10.75 -1.18 3.80
CA ALA A 88 -9.45 -1.74 3.44
C ALA A 88 -8.30 -0.76 3.73
N SER A 89 -8.49 0.53 3.47
CA SER A 89 -7.48 1.56 3.75
C SER A 89 -7.19 1.68 5.25
N LEU A 90 -8.22 1.62 6.11
CA LEU A 90 -8.04 1.61 7.57
C LEU A 90 -7.31 0.34 8.05
N THR A 91 -7.71 -0.83 7.52
CA THR A 91 -7.04 -2.10 7.84
C THR A 91 -5.57 -2.07 7.47
N VAL A 92 -5.25 -1.57 6.27
CA VAL A 92 -3.88 -1.52 5.76
C VAL A 92 -3.05 -0.46 6.49
N LEU A 93 -3.66 0.65 6.91
CA LEU A 93 -2.99 1.63 7.77
C LEU A 93 -2.52 0.98 9.08
N LEU A 94 -3.39 0.20 9.73
CA LEU A 94 -3.03 -0.53 10.95
C LEU A 94 -1.95 -1.58 10.69
N TRP A 95 -2.09 -2.38 9.63
CA TRP A 95 -1.08 -3.36 9.22
C TRP A 95 0.29 -2.72 9.01
N ASN A 96 0.35 -1.66 8.21
CA ASN A 96 1.58 -0.95 7.90
C ASN A 96 2.20 -0.36 9.17
N PHE A 97 1.42 0.35 9.99
CA PHE A 97 1.93 0.93 11.22
C PHE A 97 2.52 -0.12 12.18
N LEU A 98 1.80 -1.22 12.41
CA LEU A 98 2.26 -2.29 13.29
C LEU A 98 3.49 -3.00 12.70
N GLY A 99 3.49 -3.31 11.41
CA GLY A 99 4.63 -3.91 10.73
C GLY A 99 5.88 -3.02 10.78
N TYR A 100 5.73 -1.72 10.51
CA TYR A 100 6.85 -0.78 10.58
C TYR A 100 7.39 -0.65 11.99
N LYS A 101 6.50 -0.50 12.99
CA LYS A 101 6.89 -0.35 14.40
C LYS A 101 7.57 -1.59 14.97
N PHE A 102 7.01 -2.77 14.71
CA PHE A 102 7.43 -4.00 15.38
C PHE A 102 8.39 -4.86 14.56
N ILE A 103 8.51 -4.65 13.24
CA ILE A 103 9.40 -5.45 12.38
C ILE A 103 10.53 -4.58 11.84
N VAL A 104 10.21 -3.48 11.16
CA VAL A 104 11.18 -2.67 10.41
C VAL A 104 12.05 -1.83 11.35
N PHE A 105 11.42 -0.99 12.16
CA PHE A 105 12.09 -0.01 13.00
C PHE A 105 12.16 -0.49 14.46
N LYS A 106 12.57 -1.75 14.65
CA LYS A 106 12.88 -2.29 15.98
C LYS A 106 13.97 -1.45 16.63
N LYS A 107 13.89 -1.28 17.96
CA LYS A 107 14.98 -0.63 18.72
C LYS A 107 16.29 -1.38 18.53
#